data_AF-A0A7V3PTS0-F1
#
_entry.id   AF-A0A7V3PTS0-F1
#
_cell.length_a   1.000
_cell.length_b   1.000
_cell.length_c   1.000
_cell.angle_alpha   90.00
_cell.angle_beta   90.00
_cell.angle_gamma   90.00
#
_symmetry.space_group_name_H-M   'P 1'
#
loop_
_entity.id
_entity.type
_entity.pdbx_description
1 polymer ?
#
loop_
_entity_poly.entity_id
_entity_poly.type
_entity_poly.pdbx_seq_one_letter_code
_entity_poly.pdbx_strand_id
1 'polypeptide(L)'
;MSRIGIISDTHDHLGYVRKAIDLFSENKVTQVIHCGDIVAQFVLKEFNRLMVPLTLVFGNCDGDQQALKKCAQQFGFQCYQEPVTIKLFNRRITVSHQPLTPIPECDFYLHGHTHRQRYEPGKPVVINPGEACGWLSGTASVAVLDLDTGKVDFYEL
;
A
#
# COMPACT_ATOMS: atom_id res chain seq x y z
N MET A 1 16.61 5.36 -9.06
CA MET A 1 15.22 5.84 -9.06
C MET A 1 14.55 5.32 -7.80
N SER A 2 13.93 6.20 -7.01
CA SER A 2 13.32 5.92 -5.71
C SER A 2 11.79 5.86 -5.86
N ARG A 3 11.30 4.94 -6.69
CA ARG A 3 9.86 4.75 -6.94
C ARG A 3 9.29 3.70 -6.00
N ILE A 4 8.13 3.95 -5.43
CA ILE A 4 7.42 2.98 -4.59
C ILE A 4 6.04 2.68 -5.15
N GLY A 5 5.64 1.41 -5.09
CA GLY A 5 4.27 0.98 -5.37
C GLY A 5 3.40 1.14 -4.13
N ILE A 6 2.16 1.57 -4.31
CA ILE A 6 1.18 1.78 -3.24
C ILE A 6 -0.10 1.02 -3.63
N ILE A 7 -0.56 0.17 -2.73
CA ILE A 7 -1.76 -0.66 -2.89
C ILE A 7 -2.55 -0.67 -1.58
N SER A 8 -3.86 -0.89 -1.65
CA SER A 8 -4.73 -0.99 -0.48
C SER A 8 -5.97 -1.81 -0.81
N ASP A 9 -6.69 -2.28 0.20
CA ASP A 9 -8.03 -2.85 0.06
C ASP A 9 -8.06 -3.95 -1.02
N THR A 10 -7.16 -4.94 -0.89
CA THR A 10 -7.03 -6.05 -1.86
C THR A 10 -8.08 -7.11 -1.66
N HIS A 11 -8.54 -7.27 -0.41
CA HIS A 11 -9.59 -8.18 0.02
C HIS A 11 -9.65 -9.47 -0.79
N ASP A 12 -8.73 -10.42 -0.59
CA ASP A 12 -8.84 -11.75 -1.20
C ASP A 12 -8.79 -11.82 -2.75
N HIS A 13 -8.71 -10.70 -3.47
CA HIS A 13 -8.78 -10.67 -4.93
C HIS A 13 -7.43 -10.99 -5.58
N LEU A 14 -7.03 -12.27 -5.55
CA LEU A 14 -5.72 -12.74 -6.04
C LEU A 14 -5.41 -12.35 -7.49
N GLY A 15 -6.41 -12.30 -8.38
CA GLY A 15 -6.21 -11.89 -9.77
C GLY A 15 -5.57 -10.50 -9.88
N TYR A 16 -6.18 -9.51 -9.23
CA TYR A 16 -5.68 -8.13 -9.20
C TYR A 16 -4.41 -7.98 -8.37
N VAL A 17 -4.24 -8.72 -7.28
CA VAL A 17 -2.96 -8.74 -6.54
C VAL A 17 -1.81 -9.14 -7.46
N ARG A 18 -1.98 -10.19 -8.26
CA ARG A 18 -0.95 -10.65 -9.20
C ARG A 18 -0.66 -9.62 -10.28
N LYS A 19 -1.72 -9.03 -10.86
CA LYS A 19 -1.55 -7.95 -11.84
C LYS A 19 -0.83 -6.74 -11.27
N ALA A 20 -1.15 -6.34 -10.03
CA ALA A 20 -0.46 -5.24 -9.34
C ALA A 20 1.02 -5.54 -9.13
N ILE A 21 1.36 -6.77 -8.73
CA ILE A 21 2.75 -7.22 -8.58
C ILE A 21 3.51 -7.10 -9.91
N ASP A 22 2.92 -7.57 -11.01
CA ASP A 22 3.52 -7.50 -12.34
C ASP A 22 3.69 -6.03 -12.78
N LEU A 23 2.68 -5.19 -12.59
CA LEU A 23 2.71 -3.75 -12.86
C LEU A 23 3.82 -3.02 -12.08
N PHE A 24 3.97 -3.33 -10.80
CA PHE A 24 5.03 -2.76 -9.97
C PHE A 24 6.42 -3.16 -10.47
N SER A 25 6.58 -4.38 -10.95
CA SER A 25 7.83 -4.85 -11.57
C SER A 25 8.15 -4.07 -12.86
N GLU A 26 7.17 -3.92 -13.76
CA GLU A 26 7.29 -3.16 -15.00
C GLU A 26 7.66 -1.69 -14.76
N ASN A 27 7.10 -1.10 -13.70
CA ASN A 27 7.36 0.27 -13.28
C ASN A 27 8.68 0.46 -12.50
N LYS A 28 9.46 -0.62 -12.30
CA LYS A 28 10.74 -0.62 -11.60
C LYS A 28 10.65 0.01 -10.21
N VAL A 29 9.56 -0.26 -9.49
CA VAL A 29 9.44 0.19 -8.10
C VAL A 29 10.49 -0.54 -7.25
N THR A 30 11.00 0.13 -6.23
CA THR A 30 12.03 -0.40 -5.32
C THR A 30 11.49 -0.87 -3.98
N GLN A 31 10.21 -0.59 -3.71
CA GLN A 31 9.47 -0.95 -2.50
C GLN A 31 7.98 -0.98 -2.84
N VAL A 32 7.20 -1.84 -2.18
CA VAL A 32 5.74 -1.79 -2.18
C VAL A 32 5.21 -1.50 -0.78
N ILE A 33 4.18 -0.66 -0.68
CA ILE A 33 3.46 -0.36 0.56
C ILE A 33 1.99 -0.77 0.41
N HIS A 34 1.50 -1.63 1.31
CA HIS A 34 0.08 -1.98 1.44
C HIS A 34 -0.58 -1.21 2.58
N CYS A 35 -1.62 -0.44 2.30
CA CYS A 35 -2.29 0.43 3.27
C CYS A 35 -3.43 -0.28 4.02
N GLY A 36 -3.30 -1.59 4.30
CA GLY A 36 -4.32 -2.37 5.04
C GLY A 36 -5.41 -3.02 4.20
N ASP A 37 -6.21 -3.86 4.86
CA ASP A 37 -7.28 -4.70 4.30
C ASP A 37 -6.75 -5.71 3.26
N ILE A 38 -5.81 -6.53 3.72
CA ILE A 38 -5.31 -7.74 3.03
C ILE A 38 -6.27 -8.92 3.25
N VAL A 39 -6.93 -8.93 4.40
CA VAL A 39 -7.91 -9.89 4.90
C VAL A 39 -7.29 -11.24 5.28
N ALA A 40 -6.66 -11.94 4.35
CA ALA A 40 -6.24 -13.33 4.57
C ALA A 40 -4.76 -13.60 4.26
N GLN A 41 -4.18 -14.58 4.98
CA GLN A 41 -2.78 -14.99 4.79
C GLN A 41 -2.47 -15.48 3.37
N PHE A 42 -3.43 -16.09 2.68
CA PHE A 42 -3.18 -16.58 1.32
C PHE A 42 -2.97 -15.44 0.33
N VAL A 43 -3.58 -14.27 0.57
CA VAL A 43 -3.32 -13.04 -0.18
C VAL A 43 -1.93 -12.53 0.10
N LEU A 44 -1.56 -12.45 1.39
CA LEU A 44 -0.23 -11.99 1.79
C LEU A 44 0.88 -12.86 1.19
N LYS A 45 0.66 -14.18 1.06
CA LYS A 45 1.60 -15.11 0.43
C LYS A 45 1.88 -14.79 -1.05
N GLU A 46 0.91 -14.27 -1.80
CA GLU A 46 1.12 -13.92 -3.22
C GLU A 46 2.19 -12.84 -3.38
N PHE A 47 2.31 -11.92 -2.41
CA PHE A 47 3.32 -10.87 -2.43
C PHE A 47 4.76 -11.39 -2.30
N ASN A 48 4.97 -12.67 -1.97
CA ASN A 48 6.31 -13.29 -2.01
C ASN A 48 6.88 -13.38 -3.44
N ARG A 49 6.06 -13.11 -4.47
CA ARG A 49 6.50 -12.93 -5.85
C ARG A 49 7.19 -11.59 -6.10
N LEU A 50 7.06 -10.61 -5.21
CA LEU A 50 7.76 -9.34 -5.32
C LEU A 50 9.28 -9.56 -5.19
N MET A 51 10.03 -8.95 -6.10
CA MET A 51 11.50 -8.90 -6.02
C MET A 51 12.00 -7.72 -5.18
N VAL A 52 11.10 -7.03 -4.49
CA VAL A 52 11.35 -5.84 -3.69
C VAL A 52 10.64 -5.93 -2.34
N PRO A 53 11.10 -5.20 -1.31
CA PRO A 53 10.51 -5.30 0.01
C PRO A 53 9.04 -4.84 0.03
N LEU A 54 8.23 -5.56 0.81
CA LEU A 54 6.86 -5.19 1.16
C LEU A 54 6.82 -4.62 2.58
N THR A 55 6.17 -3.47 2.71
CA THR A 55 5.70 -2.93 3.99
C THR A 55 4.18 -2.91 4.00
N LEU A 56 3.56 -3.31 5.10
CA LEU A 56 2.11 -3.28 5.27
C LEU A 56 1.72 -2.74 6.64
N VAL A 57 0.57 -2.07 6.70
CA VAL A 57 -0.17 -1.82 7.94
C VAL A 57 -1.43 -2.68 7.96
N PHE A 58 -1.96 -2.96 9.15
CA PHE A 58 -3.28 -3.58 9.27
C PHE A 58 -4.39 -2.59 8.92
N GLY A 59 -5.46 -3.11 8.33
CA GLY A 59 -6.75 -2.44 8.20
C GLY A 59 -7.84 -3.07 9.08
N ASN A 60 -9.04 -2.51 9.04
CA ASN A 60 -10.14 -2.94 9.92
C ASN A 60 -10.75 -4.29 9.53
N CYS A 61 -10.55 -4.78 8.29
CA CYS A 61 -11.00 -6.10 7.86
C CYS A 61 -9.97 -7.20 8.12
N ASP A 62 -8.76 -6.85 8.57
CA ASP A 62 -7.71 -7.81 8.92
C ASP A 62 -8.02 -8.47 10.28
N GLY A 63 -8.93 -9.46 10.29
CA GLY A 63 -9.43 -10.08 11.52
C GLY A 63 -8.36 -10.84 12.31
N ASP A 64 -7.63 -11.76 11.67
CA ASP A 64 -6.55 -12.52 12.33
C ASP A 64 -5.18 -11.86 12.09
N GLN A 65 -4.99 -10.70 12.73
CA GLN A 65 -3.74 -9.96 12.65
C GLN A 65 -2.53 -10.77 13.15
N GLN A 66 -2.73 -11.70 14.10
CA GLN A 66 -1.62 -12.53 14.59
C GLN A 66 -1.17 -13.52 13.52
N ALA A 67 -2.09 -14.17 12.82
CA ALA A 67 -1.78 -15.04 11.70
C ALA A 67 -1.14 -14.26 10.55
N LEU A 68 -1.67 -13.08 10.19
CA LEU A 68 -1.07 -12.21 9.18
C LEU A 68 0.35 -11.78 9.58
N LYS A 69 0.59 -11.39 10.83
CA LYS A 69 1.92 -11.02 11.33
C LYS A 69 2.92 -12.18 11.23
N LYS A 70 2.52 -13.39 11.62
CA LYS A 70 3.35 -14.60 11.50
C LYS A 70 3.68 -14.90 10.03
N CYS A 71 2.71 -14.74 9.15
CA CYS A 71 2.90 -14.90 7.70
C CYS A 71 3.86 -13.83 7.14
N ALA A 72 3.70 -12.56 7.52
CA ALA A 72 4.62 -11.48 7.15
C ALA A 72 6.06 -11.79 7.59
N GLN A 73 6.23 -12.24 8.84
CA GLN A 73 7.54 -12.63 9.38
C GLN A 73 8.19 -13.78 8.60
N GLN A 74 7.40 -14.78 8.19
CA GLN A 74 7.89 -15.91 7.40
C GLN A 74 8.52 -15.47 6.06
N PHE A 75 7.98 -14.43 5.44
CA PHE A 75 8.47 -13.91 4.16
C PHE A 75 9.35 -12.65 4.30
N GLY A 76 9.69 -12.24 5.53
CA GLY A 76 10.52 -11.06 5.78
C GLY A 76 9.84 -9.72 5.49
N PHE A 77 8.50 -9.69 5.41
CA PHE A 77 7.74 -8.46 5.20
C PHE A 77 7.68 -7.60 6.47
N GLN A 78 7.71 -6.28 6.30
CA GLN A 78 7.56 -5.35 7.41
C GLN A 78 6.07 -5.13 7.68
N CYS A 79 5.61 -5.52 8.86
CA CYS A 79 4.19 -5.46 9.23
C CYS A 79 4.02 -4.62 10.49
N TYR A 80 3.19 -3.58 10.41
CA TYR A 80 2.97 -2.62 11.48
C TYR A 80 1.49 -2.51 11.86
N GLN A 81 1.24 -2.08 13.09
CA GLN A 81 -0.05 -1.49 13.45
C GLN A 81 -0.16 -0.11 12.79
N GLU A 82 -1.37 0.29 12.41
CA GLU A 82 -1.63 1.66 11.95
C GLU A 82 -1.85 2.62 13.13
N PRO A 83 -1.51 3.91 13.00
CA PRO A 83 -0.63 4.48 11.97
C PRO A 83 0.85 4.19 12.27
N VAL A 84 1.68 4.16 11.22
CA VAL A 84 3.15 4.06 11.35
C VAL A 84 3.83 5.13 10.51
N THR A 85 4.94 5.68 10.99
CA THR A 85 5.84 6.51 10.17
C THR A 85 7.14 5.78 9.95
N ILE A 86 7.48 5.55 8.69
CA ILE A 86 8.72 4.91 8.25
C ILE A 86 9.61 5.92 7.55
N LYS A 87 10.91 5.62 7.50
CA LYS A 87 11.89 6.41 6.75
C LYS A 87 12.38 5.61 5.56
N LEU A 88 12.08 6.07 4.34
CA LEU A 88 12.55 5.48 3.08
C LEU A 88 13.26 6.56 2.26
N PHE A 89 14.48 6.28 1.80
CA PHE A 89 15.27 7.24 1.00
C PHE A 89 15.34 8.66 1.61
N ASN A 90 15.54 8.74 2.93
CA ASN A 90 15.53 10.00 3.69
C ASN A 90 14.20 10.79 3.71
N ARG A 91 13.09 10.19 3.26
CA ARG A 91 11.74 10.74 3.34
C ARG A 91 10.96 10.12 4.49
N ARG A 92 10.18 10.93 5.22
CA ARG A 92 9.20 10.47 6.23
C ARG A 92 7.90 10.11 5.52
N ILE A 93 7.52 8.85 5.60
CA ILE A 93 6.27 8.34 5.02
C ILE A 93 5.38 7.86 6.15
N THR A 94 4.24 8.51 6.36
CA THR A 94 3.22 8.03 7.29
C THR A 94 2.23 7.17 6.53
N VAL A 95 1.93 5.98 7.07
CA VAL A 95 0.98 5.03 6.50
C VAL A 95 -0.07 4.71 7.55
N SER A 96 -1.33 4.80 7.16
CA SER A 96 -2.46 4.27 7.93
C SER A 96 -3.41 3.57 6.96
N HIS A 97 -4.29 2.72 7.47
CA HIS A 97 -5.43 2.26 6.69
C HIS A 97 -6.54 3.30 6.73
N GLN A 98 -6.99 3.68 7.93
CA GLN A 98 -7.99 4.72 8.10
C GLN A 98 -7.39 6.12 7.90
N PRO A 99 -8.12 7.05 7.26
CA PRO A 99 -7.65 8.43 7.07
C PRO A 99 -7.52 9.15 8.43
N LEU A 100 -6.38 9.80 8.66
CA LEU A 100 -6.09 10.55 9.87
C LEU A 100 -6.57 12.00 9.76
N THR A 101 -7.07 12.53 10.86
CA THR A 101 -7.39 13.96 11.04
C THR A 101 -6.88 14.41 12.41
N PRO A 102 -5.95 15.38 12.50
CA PRO A 102 -5.33 16.11 11.38
C PRO A 102 -4.38 15.23 10.53
N ILE A 103 -4.08 15.69 9.31
CA ILE A 103 -3.08 15.06 8.43
C ILE A 103 -1.71 15.09 9.15
N PRO A 104 -0.96 13.97 9.17
CA PRO A 104 0.31 13.88 9.89
C PRO A 104 1.41 14.73 9.25
N GLU A 105 2.30 15.30 10.07
CA GLU A 105 3.44 16.07 9.60
C GLU A 105 4.54 15.15 9.05
N CYS A 106 4.54 14.93 7.74
CA CYS A 106 5.46 14.04 7.04
C CYS A 106 5.78 14.58 5.63
N ASP A 107 6.56 13.82 4.84
CA ASP A 107 6.78 14.15 3.42
C ASP A 107 5.66 13.56 2.55
N PHE A 108 5.25 12.32 2.86
CA PHE A 108 4.19 11.59 2.16
C PHE A 108 3.25 10.91 3.16
N TYR A 109 1.95 11.08 2.95
CA TYR A 109 0.91 10.42 3.74
C TYR A 109 0.12 9.46 2.86
N LEU A 110 0.16 8.17 3.18
CA LEU A 110 -0.51 7.10 2.45
C LEU A 110 -1.67 6.55 3.29
N HIS A 111 -2.85 6.41 2.68
CA HIS A 111 -3.98 5.76 3.33
C HIS A 111 -4.86 4.93 2.41
N GLY A 112 -5.72 4.09 2.99
CA GLY A 112 -6.70 3.23 2.32
C GLY A 112 -8.12 3.53 2.79
N HIS A 113 -8.89 2.46 3.01
CA HIS A 113 -10.17 2.40 3.73
C HIS A 113 -11.38 3.01 3.03
N THR A 114 -11.20 4.10 2.27
CA THR A 114 -12.31 4.77 1.59
C THR A 114 -12.66 4.15 0.25
N HIS A 115 -11.84 3.22 -0.26
CA HIS A 115 -11.93 2.63 -1.60
C HIS A 115 -11.94 3.67 -2.74
N ARG A 116 -11.48 4.89 -2.46
CA ARG A 116 -11.53 6.02 -3.41
C ARG A 116 -10.15 6.62 -3.55
N GLN A 117 -9.70 6.74 -4.79
CA GLN A 117 -8.46 7.44 -5.10
C GLN A 117 -8.49 8.86 -4.52
N ARG A 118 -7.37 9.24 -3.91
CA ARG A 118 -7.14 10.59 -3.40
C ARG A 118 -5.71 10.98 -3.74
N TYR A 119 -5.56 12.19 -4.27
CA TYR A 119 -4.25 12.80 -4.49
C TYR A 119 -4.34 14.27 -4.12
N GLU A 120 -3.59 14.66 -3.11
CA GLU A 120 -3.43 16.06 -2.72
C GLU A 120 -1.95 16.40 -2.79
N PRO A 121 -1.50 17.15 -3.82
CA PRO A 121 -0.13 17.64 -3.87
C PRO A 121 0.10 18.64 -2.75
N GLY A 122 1.30 18.67 -2.17
CA GLY A 122 1.62 19.55 -1.06
C GLY A 122 2.67 18.97 -0.12
N LYS A 123 2.65 19.42 1.14
CA LYS A 123 3.50 18.89 2.21
C LYS A 123 2.65 18.57 3.45
N PRO A 124 2.33 17.29 3.70
CA PRO A 124 2.72 16.13 2.89
C PRO A 124 1.95 16.05 1.57
N VAL A 125 2.46 15.24 0.64
CA VAL A 125 1.62 14.72 -0.46
C VAL A 125 0.72 13.63 0.12
N VAL A 126 -0.60 13.76 -0.04
CA VAL A 126 -1.58 12.79 0.46
C VAL A 126 -2.02 11.88 -0.67
N ILE A 127 -1.99 10.56 -0.43
CA ILE A 127 -2.25 9.55 -1.45
C ILE A 127 -3.14 8.46 -0.88
N ASN A 128 -4.23 8.16 -1.58
CA ASN A 128 -4.97 6.91 -1.46
C ASN A 128 -5.00 6.25 -2.84
N PRO A 129 -4.53 4.99 -3.00
CA PRO A 129 -4.47 4.31 -4.30
C PRO A 129 -5.85 3.88 -4.84
N GLY A 130 -6.94 4.07 -4.07
CA GLY A 130 -8.22 3.43 -4.30
C GLY A 130 -8.25 2.02 -3.71
N GLU A 131 -9.15 1.19 -4.22
CA GLU A 131 -9.22 -0.23 -3.89
C GLU A 131 -8.55 -1.08 -4.97
N ALA A 132 -7.78 -2.09 -4.57
CA ALA A 132 -7.21 -3.02 -5.55
C ALA A 132 -8.18 -4.15 -5.92
N CYS A 133 -9.21 -4.39 -5.10
CA CYS A 133 -10.21 -5.43 -5.36
C CYS A 133 -11.27 -5.02 -6.40
N GLY A 134 -11.53 -3.72 -6.56
CA GLY A 134 -12.52 -3.17 -7.49
C GLY A 134 -13.98 -3.49 -7.13
N TRP A 135 -14.28 -3.90 -5.90
CA TRP A 135 -15.62 -4.38 -5.53
C TRP A 135 -16.65 -3.28 -5.29
N LEU A 136 -16.25 -2.14 -4.71
CA LEU A 136 -17.21 -1.09 -4.31
C LEU A 136 -17.36 -0.02 -5.38
N SER A 137 -16.26 0.35 -6.03
CA SER A 137 -16.19 1.38 -7.07
C SER A 137 -16.33 0.81 -8.48
N GLY A 138 -16.13 -0.51 -8.65
CA GLY A 138 -16.07 -1.17 -9.96
C GLY A 138 -14.74 -0.95 -10.70
N THR A 139 -13.79 -0.22 -10.11
CA THR A 139 -12.48 0.08 -10.68
C THR A 139 -11.39 -0.38 -9.72
N ALA A 140 -10.55 -1.32 -10.14
CA ALA A 140 -9.41 -1.77 -9.35
C ALA A 140 -8.20 -0.91 -9.69
N SER A 141 -7.53 -0.32 -8.70
CA SER A 141 -6.39 0.57 -8.95
C SER A 141 -5.26 0.49 -7.91
N VAL A 142 -4.09 0.93 -8.36
CA VAL A 142 -2.86 1.12 -7.57
C VAL A 142 -2.20 2.44 -7.93
N ALA A 143 -1.21 2.85 -7.14
CA ALA A 143 -0.41 4.03 -7.44
C ALA A 143 1.10 3.73 -7.42
N VAL A 144 1.85 4.50 -8.20
CA VAL A 144 3.31 4.56 -8.15
C VAL A 144 3.72 5.97 -7.79
N LEU A 145 4.49 6.12 -6.71
CA LEU A 145 5.02 7.40 -6.24
C LEU A 145 6.52 7.47 -6.51
N ASP A 146 6.96 8.57 -7.12
CA ASP A 146 8.36 8.94 -7.23
C ASP A 146 8.77 9.82 -6.03
N LEU A 147 9.65 9.31 -5.17
CA LEU A 147 10.01 9.98 -3.90
C LEU A 147 10.92 11.21 -4.08
N ASP A 148 11.54 11.36 -5.25
CA ASP A 148 12.41 12.51 -5.55
C ASP A 148 11.56 13.70 -5.99
N THR A 149 10.54 13.44 -6.81
CA THR A 149 9.69 14.47 -7.43
C THR A 149 8.34 14.68 -6.72
N GLY A 150 7.86 13.69 -5.98
CA GLY A 150 6.51 13.67 -5.42
C GLY A 150 5.40 13.41 -6.45
N LYS A 151 5.77 13.06 -7.68
CA LYS A 151 4.81 12.71 -8.74
C LYS A 151 4.17 11.36 -8.43
N VAL A 152 2.85 11.30 -8.61
CA VAL A 152 2.06 10.08 -8.44
C VAL A 152 1.41 9.73 -9.77
N ASP A 153 1.57 8.47 -10.19
CA ASP A 153 0.89 7.88 -11.34
C ASP A 153 -0.09 6.80 -10.83
N PHE A 154 -1.36 6.89 -11.23
CA PHE A 154 -2.38 5.89 -10.92
C PHE A 154 -2.55 4.92 -12.07
N TYR A 155 -2.79 3.65 -11.75
CA TYR A 155 -2.98 2.59 -12.74
C TYR A 155 -4.20 1.76 -12.38
N GLU A 156 -5.00 1.42 -13.39
CA GLU A 156 -6.05 0.41 -13.27
C GLU A 156 -5.47 -1.00 -13.46
N LEU A 157 -6.09 -2.00 -12.84
CA LEU A 157 -5.68 -3.41 -12.84
C LEU A 157 -6.55 -4.30 -13.75
#